data_AF-A0A1X7SR65-F1
#
_entry.id   AF-A0A1X7SR65-F1
#
_cell.length_a   1.000
_cell.length_b   1.000
_cell.length_c   1.000
_cell.angle_alpha   90.00
_cell.angle_beta   90.00
_cell.angle_gamma   90.00
#
_symmetry.space_group_name_H-M   'P 1'
#
loop_
_entity.id
_entity.type
_entity.pdbx_description
1 polymer ?
#
loop_
_entity_poly.entity_id
_entity_poly.type
_entity_poly.pdbx_seq_one_letter_code
_entity_poly.pdbx_strand_id
1 'polypeptide(L)'
;IRPTPLECVLPGATLNGGQWIGPNGVVPCDGGNNQNVQCTTGSGANLSVHINPPSFLQSSAGDGWYKCCLPTDCSDPSTNIIFANIFSFAQIESFAVADLPSDMTVYPQEYKLNCTKIGFYRYDIGMSIFNTALASYTNCYDPINSCSGTMLVGSTNTVIYTVDITWDGMTVSSGSISQSTTGDQMYKCVVEISDQPTRIRSVTIKVPAIAPSSLTEVNKTATTITVSWTALDSSDADGYVVNVTSDTDTVQTVQVEGSSNNSITLNGLKELTSYSIMVRAYQQLLGPASTISVQTLPVINTINWTLVSSITQLNNTQYRIDCLTTTDINPSTDVYWLVNGVMKSNSMYTSIDVLTYNNTLLVYPDPLGESVNVTYIAMFGGVNYSQSVILHGMIIL
;
A
#
# COMPACT_ATOMS: atom_id res chain seq x y z
N ILE A 1 38.02 -16.11 16.40
CA ILE A 1 39.11 -15.10 16.49
C ILE A 1 39.85 -15.17 15.16
N ARG A 2 40.04 -14.03 14.46
CA ARG A 2 40.84 -14.03 13.21
C ARG A 2 42.32 -13.98 13.63
N PRO A 3 43.12 -15.03 13.39
CA PRO A 3 44.53 -15.04 13.78
C PRO A 3 45.39 -14.20 12.83
N THR A 4 44.88 -13.89 11.63
CA THR A 4 45.59 -13.13 10.61
C THR A 4 45.25 -11.64 10.70
N PRO A 5 46.23 -10.74 10.56
CA PRO A 5 46.00 -9.31 10.39
C PRO A 5 44.97 -9.03 9.30
N LEU A 6 44.18 -7.98 9.49
CA LEU A 6 43.35 -7.45 8.41
C LEU A 6 44.22 -6.56 7.54
N GLU A 7 44.38 -6.93 6.28
CA GLU A 7 45.18 -6.16 5.32
C GLU A 7 44.28 -5.24 4.50
N CYS A 8 44.70 -3.99 4.39
CA CYS A 8 44.21 -3.02 3.42
C CYS A 8 45.28 -2.88 2.35
N VAL A 9 44.96 -3.25 1.10
CA VAL A 9 45.94 -3.38 0.02
C VAL A 9 45.45 -2.63 -1.21
N LEU A 10 46.35 -1.89 -1.85
CA LEU A 10 46.13 -1.26 -3.14
C LEU A 10 47.15 -1.83 -4.17
N PRO A 11 46.78 -2.87 -4.93
CA PRO A 11 47.71 -3.55 -5.83
C PRO A 11 48.28 -2.61 -6.90
N GLY A 12 49.60 -2.69 -7.13
CA GLY A 12 50.29 -1.93 -8.19
C GLY A 12 50.53 -0.45 -7.88
N ALA A 13 50.11 0.05 -6.72
CA ALA A 13 50.43 1.39 -6.25
C ALA A 13 51.72 1.43 -5.42
N THR A 14 52.37 2.59 -5.38
CA THR A 14 53.39 2.92 -4.39
C THR A 14 52.73 3.67 -3.22
N LEU A 15 53.02 3.30 -1.98
CA LEU A 15 52.55 4.07 -0.82
C LEU A 15 53.30 5.39 -0.77
N ASN A 16 52.55 6.48 -0.85
CA ASN A 16 53.05 7.82 -0.53
C ASN A 16 52.49 8.28 0.84
N GLY A 17 52.08 7.32 1.68
CA GLY A 17 51.33 7.53 2.91
C GLY A 17 50.39 6.37 3.18
N GLY A 18 49.24 6.67 3.78
CA GLY A 18 48.22 5.68 4.14
C GLY A 18 47.90 5.76 5.62
N GLN A 19 46.64 5.48 5.97
CA GLN A 19 46.18 5.71 7.33
C GLN A 19 45.06 4.75 7.73
N TRP A 20 45.18 4.18 8.92
CA TRP A 20 44.04 3.61 9.63
C TRP A 20 43.51 4.64 10.63
N ILE A 21 42.21 4.91 10.56
CA ILE A 21 41.49 5.70 11.57
C ILE A 21 40.47 4.78 12.22
N GLY A 22 40.57 4.64 13.53
CA GLY A 22 39.63 3.90 14.37
C GLY A 22 38.74 4.83 15.22
N PRO A 23 37.96 4.25 16.14
CA PRO A 23 37.05 4.99 17.02
C PRO A 23 37.77 6.03 17.91
N ASN A 24 39.03 5.77 18.25
CA ASN A 24 39.86 6.63 19.11
C ASN A 24 40.87 7.46 18.32
N GLY A 25 40.63 7.67 17.02
CA GLY A 25 41.49 8.46 16.15
C GLY A 25 42.48 7.60 15.36
N VAL A 26 43.63 8.20 15.02
CA VAL A 26 44.63 7.56 14.15
C VAL A 26 45.24 6.36 14.86
N VAL A 27 45.28 5.22 14.17
CA VAL A 27 45.97 4.01 14.62
C VAL A 27 47.44 4.14 14.20
N PRO A 28 48.39 4.17 15.15
CA PRO A 28 49.80 4.37 14.82
C PRO A 28 50.39 3.13 14.13
N CYS A 29 51.13 3.36 13.04
CA CYS A 29 51.90 2.34 12.34
C CYS A 29 53.38 2.41 12.76
N ASP A 30 54.04 1.26 12.90
CA ASP A 30 55.51 1.13 13.07
C ASP A 30 56.12 1.90 14.27
N GLY A 31 55.65 1.60 15.49
CA GLY A 31 56.34 2.00 16.73
C GLY A 31 55.49 2.72 17.79
N GLY A 32 54.17 2.81 17.62
CA GLY A 32 53.27 3.34 18.65
C GLY A 32 52.87 2.29 19.71
N ASN A 33 53.29 2.47 20.96
CA ASN A 33 53.02 1.54 22.07
C ASN A 33 51.64 1.71 22.76
N ASN A 34 50.72 2.51 22.23
CA ASN A 34 49.57 3.00 23.00
C ASN A 34 48.22 2.29 22.75
N GLN A 35 48.13 1.26 21.91
CA GLN A 35 46.81 0.73 21.51
C GLN A 35 46.76 -0.80 21.38
N ASN A 36 45.67 -1.41 21.86
CA ASN A 36 45.32 -2.84 21.72
C ASN A 36 45.20 -3.30 20.26
N VAL A 37 45.14 -2.34 19.34
CA VAL A 37 45.09 -2.52 17.89
C VAL A 37 46.30 -1.80 17.31
N GLN A 38 47.12 -2.52 16.56
CA GLN A 38 48.35 -2.00 15.97
C GLN A 38 48.28 -2.04 14.46
N CYS A 39 48.88 -1.01 13.85
CA CYS A 39 49.08 -0.95 12.42
C CYS A 39 50.54 -1.33 12.09
N THR A 40 50.73 -2.03 10.98
CA THR A 40 52.06 -2.30 10.42
C THR A 40 52.05 -2.01 8.92
N THR A 41 53.15 -1.44 8.43
CA THR A 41 53.37 -1.32 6.99
C THR A 41 53.97 -2.62 6.45
N GLY A 42 53.48 -3.09 5.30
CA GLY A 42 53.99 -4.32 4.68
C GLY A 42 54.80 -4.05 3.42
N SER A 43 55.17 -5.12 2.70
CA SER A 43 55.77 -5.02 1.37
C SER A 43 54.72 -4.75 0.29
N GLY A 44 54.91 -3.71 -0.51
CA GLY A 44 53.93 -3.24 -1.50
C GLY A 44 53.03 -2.15 -0.90
N ALA A 45 52.00 -1.70 -1.63
CA ALA A 45 51.04 -0.75 -1.08
C ALA A 45 49.99 -1.38 -0.16
N ASN A 46 50.45 -1.88 0.98
CA ASN A 46 49.63 -2.50 2.00
C ASN A 46 49.83 -1.89 3.40
N LEU A 47 48.71 -1.79 4.11
CA LEU A 47 48.62 -1.37 5.49
C LEU A 47 47.79 -2.41 6.25
N SER A 48 48.37 -3.07 7.24
CA SER A 48 47.64 -4.08 8.02
C SER A 48 47.32 -3.61 9.41
N VAL A 49 46.16 -4.02 9.92
CA VAL A 49 45.74 -3.78 11.30
C VAL A 49 45.51 -5.12 12.00
N HIS A 50 46.05 -5.27 13.21
CA HIS A 50 45.89 -6.48 14.01
C HIS A 50 45.74 -6.16 15.50
N ILE A 51 45.16 -7.11 16.23
CA ILE A 51 45.06 -7.02 17.69
C ILE A 51 46.43 -7.39 18.29
N ASN A 52 46.88 -6.68 19.32
CA ASN A 52 48.10 -7.02 20.07
C ASN A 52 47.79 -7.07 21.58
N PRO A 53 47.95 -8.22 22.27
CA PRO A 53 48.31 -9.53 21.72
C PRO A 53 47.19 -10.12 20.82
N PRO A 54 47.54 -10.95 19.81
CA PRO A 54 46.64 -11.38 18.71
C PRO A 54 45.46 -12.26 19.14
N SER A 55 45.33 -12.57 20.43
CA SER A 55 44.31 -13.48 20.96
C SER A 55 43.10 -12.77 21.56
N PHE A 56 43.21 -11.52 22.02
CA PHE A 56 42.08 -10.83 22.65
C PHE A 56 42.23 -9.31 22.69
N LEU A 57 41.12 -8.61 22.44
CA LEU A 57 41.01 -7.17 22.65
C LEU A 57 40.75 -6.94 24.14
N GLN A 58 41.78 -6.47 24.87
CA GLN A 58 41.78 -6.34 26.34
C GLN A 58 40.71 -5.41 26.90
N SER A 59 40.25 -4.43 26.11
CA SER A 59 39.26 -3.45 26.52
C SER A 59 38.40 -3.02 25.33
N SER A 60 37.24 -2.41 25.62
CA SER A 60 36.38 -1.77 24.61
C SER A 60 37.05 -0.61 23.88
N ALA A 61 38.26 -0.18 24.28
CA ALA A 61 38.99 0.93 23.68
C ALA A 61 39.55 0.67 22.27
N GLY A 62 39.29 -0.49 21.65
CA GLY A 62 39.57 -0.72 20.21
C GLY A 62 38.43 -1.41 19.49
N ASP A 63 37.23 -1.30 20.04
CA ASP A 63 36.00 -1.83 19.47
C ASP A 63 35.29 -0.76 18.64
N GLY A 64 34.96 -1.07 17.40
CA GLY A 64 34.18 -0.21 16.52
C GLY A 64 34.60 -0.29 15.06
N TRP A 65 34.21 0.75 14.33
CA TRP A 65 34.51 0.88 12.91
C TRP A 65 35.86 1.54 12.69
N TYR A 66 36.65 0.90 11.82
CA TYR A 66 37.93 1.35 11.34
C TYR A 66 37.78 1.66 9.85
N LYS A 67 38.45 2.72 9.40
CA LYS A 67 38.61 3.01 7.97
C LYS A 67 40.08 3.04 7.63
N CYS A 68 40.43 2.38 6.53
CA CYS A 68 41.74 2.45 5.91
C CYS A 68 41.66 3.37 4.69
N CYS A 69 42.64 4.25 4.55
CA CYS A 69 42.79 5.15 3.41
C CYS A 69 44.11 4.87 2.69
N LEU A 70 44.04 4.65 1.37
CA LEU A 70 45.19 4.38 0.49
C LEU A 70 45.05 5.05 -0.90
N PRO A 71 46.15 5.48 -1.53
CA PRO A 71 47.55 5.35 -1.10
C PRO A 71 48.03 6.47 -0.17
N THR A 72 47.17 7.46 0.10
CA THR A 72 47.40 8.64 0.93
C THR A 72 46.52 8.62 2.18
N ASP A 73 46.66 9.60 3.07
CA ASP A 73 45.88 9.67 4.32
C ASP A 73 44.39 9.97 4.10
N CYS A 74 43.59 9.87 5.17
CA CYS A 74 42.13 10.02 5.09
C CYS A 74 41.64 11.48 4.93
N SER A 75 42.55 12.45 4.88
CA SER A 75 42.24 13.87 4.63
C SER A 75 42.23 14.18 3.13
N ASP A 76 42.88 13.33 2.33
CA ASP A 76 42.87 13.44 0.87
C ASP A 76 41.51 12.96 0.31
N PRO A 77 40.73 13.85 -0.35
CA PRO A 77 39.43 13.48 -0.91
C PRO A 77 39.52 12.48 -2.07
N SER A 78 40.71 12.25 -2.64
CA SER A 78 40.95 11.30 -3.73
C SER A 78 41.45 9.93 -3.27
N THR A 79 41.63 9.74 -1.96
CA THR A 79 42.06 8.45 -1.39
C THR A 79 40.95 7.40 -1.46
N ASN A 80 41.33 6.14 -1.69
CA ASN A 80 40.40 5.02 -1.62
C ASN A 80 40.17 4.63 -0.17
N ILE A 81 38.93 4.30 0.18
CA ILE A 81 38.55 4.01 1.56
C ILE A 81 37.97 2.60 1.67
N ILE A 82 38.47 1.82 2.63
CA ILE A 82 37.91 0.52 3.02
C ILE A 82 37.50 0.59 4.48
N PHE A 83 36.33 0.03 4.82
CA PHE A 83 35.82 -0.03 6.19
C PHE A 83 35.94 -1.44 6.76
N ALA A 84 36.20 -1.52 8.07
CA ALA A 84 36.26 -2.76 8.81
C ALA A 84 35.66 -2.58 10.20
N ASN A 85 34.96 -3.59 10.71
CA ASN A 85 34.51 -3.60 12.10
C ASN A 85 35.41 -4.55 12.90
N ILE A 86 36.10 -4.01 13.90
CA ILE A 86 36.87 -4.79 14.87
C ILE A 86 36.08 -4.74 16.17
N PHE A 87 35.77 -5.89 16.75
CA PHE A 87 34.93 -5.96 17.94
C PHE A 87 35.49 -6.95 18.96
N SER A 88 35.24 -6.68 20.24
CA SER A 88 35.47 -7.62 21.32
C SER A 88 34.27 -8.55 21.48
N PHE A 89 34.55 -9.82 21.83
CA PHE A 89 33.56 -10.87 22.11
C PHE A 89 32.60 -11.18 20.95
N ALA A 90 31.52 -10.42 20.75
CA ALA A 90 30.49 -10.69 19.74
C ALA A 90 30.00 -9.43 19.02
N GLN A 91 29.37 -9.65 17.87
CA GLN A 91 28.78 -8.62 17.02
C GLN A 91 27.53 -9.12 16.29
N ILE A 92 26.67 -8.19 15.89
CA ILE A 92 25.57 -8.45 14.95
C ILE A 92 26.10 -8.24 13.52
N GLU A 93 26.38 -9.34 12.83
CA GLU A 93 26.88 -9.33 11.44
C GLU A 93 25.83 -8.81 10.47
N SER A 94 24.57 -9.20 10.65
CA SER A 94 23.45 -8.78 9.82
C SER A 94 22.15 -8.73 10.62
N PHE A 95 21.29 -7.76 10.28
CA PHE A 95 19.90 -7.76 10.68
C PHE A 95 19.09 -7.30 9.47
N ALA A 96 18.28 -8.21 8.93
CA ALA A 96 17.62 -8.02 7.66
C ALA A 96 16.19 -8.57 7.70
N VAL A 97 15.34 -7.99 6.86
CA VAL A 97 13.99 -8.49 6.60
C VAL A 97 14.09 -9.43 5.39
N ALA A 98 13.45 -10.58 5.48
CA ALA A 98 13.34 -11.57 4.41
C ALA A 98 11.87 -11.82 4.09
N ASP A 99 11.63 -12.34 2.88
CA ASP A 99 10.31 -12.77 2.43
C ASP A 99 9.23 -11.68 2.47
N LEU A 100 9.61 -10.40 2.23
CA LEU A 100 8.63 -9.33 2.05
C LEU A 100 7.72 -9.64 0.84
N PRO A 101 6.40 -9.42 0.96
CA PRO A 101 5.46 -9.70 -0.12
C PRO A 101 5.70 -8.75 -1.31
N SER A 102 5.85 -9.31 -2.51
CA SER A 102 5.88 -8.53 -3.75
C SER A 102 4.48 -8.23 -4.29
N ASP A 103 3.52 -9.12 -4.01
CA ASP A 103 2.12 -8.96 -4.36
C ASP A 103 1.39 -8.32 -3.16
N MET A 104 0.96 -7.07 -3.35
CA MET A 104 0.32 -6.29 -2.29
C MET A 104 -1.14 -6.72 -2.04
N THR A 105 -1.69 -7.57 -2.90
CA THR A 105 -3.04 -8.12 -2.71
C THR A 105 -3.10 -9.24 -1.67
N VAL A 106 -1.95 -9.79 -1.27
CA VAL A 106 -1.85 -10.80 -0.20
C VAL A 106 -2.12 -10.13 1.15
N TYR A 107 -3.09 -10.71 1.89
CA TYR A 107 -3.50 -10.21 3.20
C TYR A 107 -3.98 -11.37 4.10
N PRO A 108 -3.54 -11.46 5.37
CA PRO A 108 -2.51 -10.64 6.00
C PRO A 108 -1.13 -10.85 5.37
N GLN A 109 -0.21 -9.91 5.57
CA GLN A 109 1.13 -9.98 5.03
C GLN A 109 2.06 -10.70 6.00
N GLU A 110 2.82 -11.66 5.50
CA GLU A 110 3.78 -12.43 6.30
C GLU A 110 5.20 -12.18 5.78
N TYR A 111 6.16 -12.05 6.69
CA TYR A 111 7.58 -11.87 6.38
C TYR A 111 8.44 -12.29 7.58
N LYS A 112 9.76 -12.26 7.44
CA LYS A 112 10.69 -12.73 8.48
C LYS A 112 11.73 -11.69 8.86
N LEU A 113 12.11 -11.69 10.12
CA LEU A 113 13.26 -10.95 10.64
C LEU A 113 14.40 -11.91 10.90
N ASN A 114 15.56 -11.64 10.30
CA ASN A 114 16.75 -12.47 10.39
C ASN A 114 17.86 -11.67 11.08
N CYS A 115 18.22 -12.06 12.30
CA CYS A 115 19.37 -11.51 13.00
C CYS A 115 20.51 -12.53 13.06
N THR A 116 21.67 -12.16 12.52
CA THR A 116 22.87 -13.00 12.52
C THR A 116 23.89 -12.46 13.51
N LYS A 117 24.19 -13.26 14.52
CA LYS A 117 25.23 -13.00 15.50
C LYS A 117 26.50 -13.75 15.11
N ILE A 118 27.66 -13.16 15.44
CA ILE A 118 28.99 -13.77 15.31
C ILE A 118 29.81 -13.57 16.59
N GLY A 119 30.82 -14.43 16.82
CA GLY A 119 31.81 -14.23 17.88
C GLY A 119 31.60 -15.11 19.12
N PHE A 120 31.43 -14.52 20.30
CA PHE A 120 31.47 -15.23 21.57
C PHE A 120 30.31 -16.21 21.74
N TYR A 121 30.56 -17.36 22.37
CA TYR A 121 29.63 -18.49 22.38
C TYR A 121 28.60 -18.44 23.53
N ARG A 122 28.67 -17.46 24.44
CA ARG A 122 27.68 -17.21 25.51
C ARG A 122 27.10 -15.80 25.40
N TYR A 123 25.78 -15.68 25.33
CA TYR A 123 25.11 -14.41 25.08
C TYR A 123 23.61 -14.48 25.38
N ASP A 124 23.00 -13.30 25.50
CA ASP A 124 21.56 -13.11 25.39
C ASP A 124 21.29 -12.45 24.04
N ILE A 125 20.16 -12.77 23.41
CA ILE A 125 19.74 -12.17 22.15
C ILE A 125 18.23 -11.95 22.12
N GLY A 126 17.83 -10.79 21.63
CA GLY A 126 16.44 -10.43 21.48
C GLY A 126 16.17 -9.68 20.18
N MET A 127 14.93 -9.80 19.70
CA MET A 127 14.39 -8.98 18.63
C MET A 127 13.14 -8.28 19.13
N SER A 128 13.01 -7.00 18.82
CA SER A 128 11.89 -6.18 19.25
C SER A 128 11.42 -5.26 18.14
N ILE A 129 10.15 -4.88 18.22
CA ILE A 129 9.60 -3.73 17.50
C ILE A 129 9.38 -2.60 18.51
N PHE A 130 9.99 -1.45 18.26
CA PHE A 130 10.07 -0.36 19.24
C PHE A 130 10.60 -0.84 20.61
N ASN A 131 9.72 -0.98 21.61
CA ASN A 131 10.00 -1.46 22.96
C ASN A 131 9.35 -2.83 23.26
N THR A 132 8.61 -3.40 22.31
CA THR A 132 7.89 -4.66 22.48
C THR A 132 8.76 -5.80 21.98
N ALA A 133 9.13 -6.72 22.88
CA ALA A 133 9.91 -7.89 22.54
C ALA A 133 9.08 -8.86 21.69
N LEU A 134 9.63 -9.28 20.54
CA LEU A 134 9.08 -10.29 19.64
C LEU A 134 9.67 -11.67 19.93
N ALA A 135 10.98 -11.69 20.24
CA ALA A 135 11.69 -12.85 20.73
C ALA A 135 12.73 -12.38 21.74
N SER A 136 12.93 -13.17 22.79
CA SER A 136 13.95 -12.92 23.81
C SER A 136 14.50 -14.26 24.29
N TYR A 137 15.80 -14.43 24.12
CA TYR A 137 16.51 -15.64 24.48
C TYR A 137 17.65 -15.26 25.43
N THR A 138 17.70 -15.91 26.58
CA THR A 138 18.69 -15.64 27.62
C THR A 138 19.56 -16.87 27.89
N ASN A 139 20.79 -16.62 28.32
CA ASN A 139 21.80 -17.62 28.68
C ASN A 139 22.07 -18.64 27.56
N CYS A 140 22.16 -18.17 26.32
CA CYS A 140 22.44 -19.00 25.16
C CYS A 140 23.88 -19.49 25.17
N TYR A 141 24.10 -20.73 24.73
CA TYR A 141 25.41 -21.38 24.74
C TYR A 141 25.61 -22.24 23.49
N ASP A 142 26.26 -21.68 22.47
CA ASP A 142 26.37 -22.27 21.12
C ASP A 142 26.81 -23.76 21.09
N PRO A 143 27.76 -24.24 21.91
CA PRO A 143 28.21 -25.63 21.86
C PRO A 143 27.17 -26.68 22.30
N ILE A 144 26.10 -26.27 23.00
CA ILE A 144 25.07 -27.18 23.52
C ILE A 144 23.67 -26.75 23.09
N ASN A 145 23.35 -25.47 23.27
CA ASN A 145 22.03 -24.91 23.00
C ASN A 145 22.15 -23.44 22.54
N SER A 146 21.97 -23.23 21.25
CA SER A 146 21.91 -21.91 20.61
C SER A 146 20.55 -21.21 20.77
N CYS A 147 19.73 -21.57 21.77
CA CYS A 147 18.41 -20.96 22.01
C CYS A 147 17.52 -20.88 20.77
N SER A 148 17.26 -22.01 20.12
CA SER A 148 16.49 -22.08 18.85
C SER A 148 17.14 -21.36 17.65
N GLY A 149 18.33 -20.78 17.80
CA GLY A 149 19.10 -20.23 16.69
C GLY A 149 19.69 -21.34 15.82
N THR A 150 19.78 -21.08 14.52
CA THR A 150 20.37 -22.00 13.54
C THR A 150 21.85 -21.68 13.35
N MET A 151 22.73 -22.65 13.57
CA MET A 151 24.17 -22.45 13.38
C MET A 151 24.52 -22.41 11.88
N LEU A 152 25.16 -21.33 11.43
CA LEU A 152 25.63 -21.17 10.05
C LEU A 152 27.09 -21.59 9.91
N VAL A 153 27.96 -21.14 10.83
CA VAL A 153 29.41 -21.40 10.79
C VAL A 153 29.94 -21.62 12.20
N GLY A 154 30.38 -22.84 12.51
CA GLY A 154 30.87 -23.19 13.85
C GLY A 154 32.19 -22.52 14.24
N SER A 155 33.13 -22.33 13.31
CA SER A 155 34.46 -21.76 13.61
C SER A 155 34.43 -20.32 14.11
N THR A 156 33.37 -19.59 13.79
CA THR A 156 33.13 -18.19 14.18
C THR A 156 31.95 -18.04 15.14
N ASN A 157 31.34 -19.16 15.55
CA ASN A 157 30.06 -19.23 16.25
C ASN A 157 29.01 -18.29 15.61
N THR A 158 28.86 -18.40 14.30
CA THR A 158 27.87 -17.65 13.54
C THR A 158 26.53 -18.35 13.65
N VAL A 159 25.54 -17.65 14.21
CA VAL A 159 24.20 -18.18 14.47
C VAL A 159 23.17 -17.18 13.97
N ILE A 160 22.16 -17.67 13.24
CA ILE A 160 21.03 -16.87 12.76
C ILE A 160 19.79 -17.17 13.59
N TYR A 161 19.08 -16.11 13.93
CA TYR A 161 17.79 -16.14 14.61
C TYR A 161 16.73 -15.56 13.69
N THR A 162 15.67 -16.33 13.50
CA THR A 162 14.57 -15.98 12.59
C THR A 162 13.29 -15.86 13.39
N VAL A 163 12.56 -14.76 13.18
CA VAL A 163 11.21 -14.55 13.74
C VAL A 163 10.25 -14.34 12.58
N ASP A 164 9.20 -15.14 12.54
CA ASP A 164 8.09 -14.99 11.61
C ASP A 164 7.16 -13.88 12.10
N ILE A 165 6.79 -12.97 11.20
CA ILE A 165 5.95 -11.81 11.48
C ILE A 165 4.71 -11.87 10.60
N THR A 166 3.55 -11.61 11.20
CA THR A 166 2.28 -11.38 10.49
C THR A 166 1.82 -9.94 10.71
N TRP A 167 1.43 -9.27 9.63
CA TRP A 167 1.01 -7.87 9.58
C TRP A 167 -0.38 -7.72 8.93
N ASP A 168 -1.31 -7.08 9.63
CA ASP A 168 -2.71 -6.87 9.20
C ASP A 168 -2.99 -5.41 8.76
N GLY A 169 -1.95 -4.60 8.58
CA GLY A 169 -2.08 -3.17 8.26
C GLY A 169 -2.17 -2.24 9.46
N MET A 170 -2.31 -2.75 10.69
CA MET A 170 -2.27 -1.96 11.93
C MET A 170 -1.63 -2.66 13.14
N THR A 171 -1.38 -3.96 13.04
CA THR A 171 -0.87 -4.80 14.12
C THR A 171 0.22 -5.73 13.58
N VAL A 172 1.38 -5.67 14.22
CA VAL A 172 2.47 -6.64 14.05
C VAL A 172 2.26 -7.76 15.06
N SER A 173 2.29 -9.01 14.60
CA SER A 173 2.11 -10.19 15.44
C SER A 173 3.17 -11.26 15.19
N SER A 174 3.50 -12.00 16.25
CA SER A 174 4.46 -13.11 16.25
C SER A 174 4.09 -14.08 17.36
N GLY A 175 3.50 -15.23 17.01
CA GLY A 175 2.93 -16.16 17.99
C GLY A 175 1.83 -15.49 18.82
N SER A 176 1.99 -15.47 20.15
CA SER A 176 1.04 -14.81 21.07
C SER A 176 1.27 -13.31 21.27
N ILE A 177 2.31 -12.74 20.64
CA ILE A 177 2.68 -11.33 20.79
C ILE A 177 1.95 -10.51 19.72
N SER A 178 1.38 -9.38 20.13
CA SER A 178 0.72 -8.43 19.23
C SER A 178 1.08 -7.00 19.63
N GLN A 179 1.49 -6.19 18.67
CA GLN A 179 1.81 -4.79 18.85
C GLN A 179 1.09 -3.95 17.79
N SER A 180 0.19 -3.07 18.23
CA SER A 180 -0.42 -2.11 17.32
C SER A 180 0.56 -0.99 16.98
N THR A 181 0.64 -0.64 15.70
CA THR A 181 1.48 0.42 15.16
C THR A 181 0.98 0.86 13.78
N THR A 182 1.30 2.07 13.37
CA THR A 182 1.11 2.56 11.99
C THR A 182 2.36 3.30 11.55
N GLY A 183 2.56 3.42 10.24
CA GLY A 183 3.74 4.06 9.67
C GLY A 183 4.98 3.16 9.70
N ASP A 184 6.13 3.76 9.42
CA ASP A 184 7.42 3.08 9.38
C ASP A 184 7.66 2.20 10.62
N GLN A 185 7.94 0.93 10.38
CA GLN A 185 8.16 -0.06 11.42
C GLN A 185 9.65 -0.23 11.66
N MET A 186 10.13 0.19 12.83
CA MET A 186 11.53 0.04 13.22
C MET A 186 11.70 -1.17 14.14
N TYR A 187 12.39 -2.18 13.62
CA TYR A 187 12.81 -3.36 14.35
C TYR A 187 14.23 -3.20 14.88
N LYS A 188 14.52 -3.88 15.98
CA LYS A 188 15.85 -3.92 16.59
C LYS A 188 16.21 -5.37 16.90
N CYS A 189 17.43 -5.76 16.55
CA CYS A 189 18.10 -6.91 17.13
C CYS A 189 19.11 -6.43 18.16
N VAL A 190 19.14 -7.10 19.31
CA VAL A 190 20.00 -6.79 20.44
C VAL A 190 20.74 -8.05 20.86
N VAL A 191 22.06 -7.96 21.02
CA VAL A 191 22.91 -9.03 21.57
C VAL A 191 23.62 -8.49 22.80
N GLU A 192 23.48 -9.19 23.92
CA GLU A 192 24.04 -8.80 25.22
C GLU A 192 24.97 -9.89 25.75
N ILE A 193 26.08 -9.45 26.35
CA ILE A 193 27.05 -10.32 27.01
C ILE A 193 27.39 -9.64 28.33
N SER A 194 27.44 -10.44 29.40
CA SER A 194 27.80 -9.94 30.74
C SER A 194 29.12 -9.16 30.70
N ASP A 195 29.12 -7.99 31.34
CA ASP A 195 30.27 -7.08 31.42
C ASP A 195 30.81 -6.57 30.07
N GLN A 196 30.02 -6.64 28.99
CA GLN A 196 30.39 -6.12 27.66
C GLN A 196 29.35 -5.13 27.13
N PRO A 197 29.73 -4.25 26.17
CA PRO A 197 28.78 -3.35 25.53
C PRO A 197 27.68 -4.10 24.77
N THR A 198 26.43 -3.67 24.95
CA THR A 198 25.27 -4.18 24.19
C THR A 198 25.41 -3.85 22.69
N ARG A 199 25.21 -4.85 21.84
CA ARG A 199 25.19 -4.68 20.38
C ARG A 199 23.76 -4.49 19.91
N ILE A 200 23.53 -3.47 19.10
CA ILE A 200 22.21 -3.16 18.57
C ILE A 200 22.32 -2.94 17.07
N ARG A 201 21.42 -3.55 16.31
CA ARG A 201 21.23 -3.25 14.90
C ARG A 201 19.75 -3.08 14.61
N SER A 202 19.40 -2.07 13.84
CA SER A 202 18.01 -1.78 13.49
C SER A 202 17.77 -1.96 12.00
N VAL A 203 16.54 -2.30 11.64
CA VAL A 203 16.04 -2.26 10.27
C VAL A 203 14.67 -1.59 10.27
N THR A 204 14.37 -0.83 9.22
CA THR A 204 13.11 -0.10 9.10
C THR A 204 12.39 -0.57 7.84
N ILE A 205 11.11 -0.93 7.99
CA ILE A 205 10.21 -1.23 6.89
C ILE A 205 9.30 -0.02 6.66
N LYS A 206 9.20 0.41 5.40
CA LYS A 206 8.36 1.55 4.99
C LYS A 206 6.90 1.12 4.88
N VAL A 207 6.02 1.80 5.60
CA VAL A 207 4.59 1.50 5.63
C VAL A 207 3.80 2.82 5.68
N PRO A 208 2.71 2.98 4.92
CA PRO A 208 1.86 4.16 5.02
C PRO A 208 1.30 4.34 6.44
N ALA A 209 1.40 5.55 6.97
CA ALA A 209 0.95 5.87 8.33
C ALA A 209 -0.55 6.10 8.44
N ILE A 210 -1.19 6.50 7.33
CA ILE A 210 -2.59 6.91 7.29
C ILE A 210 -3.35 6.14 6.21
N ALA A 211 -4.64 5.92 6.45
CA ALA A 211 -5.54 5.43 5.42
C ALA A 211 -5.84 6.54 4.38
N PRO A 212 -6.14 6.18 3.12
CA PRO A 212 -6.59 7.15 2.12
C PRO A 212 -7.88 7.85 2.59
N SER A 213 -7.89 9.18 2.60
CA SER A 213 -9.06 9.95 3.06
C SER A 213 -10.07 10.19 1.94
N SER A 214 -11.28 10.65 2.29
CA SER A 214 -12.31 11.07 1.34
C SER A 214 -12.67 10.00 0.30
N LEU A 215 -12.68 8.72 0.70
CA LEU A 215 -13.15 7.63 -0.16
C LEU A 215 -14.63 7.83 -0.47
N THR A 216 -14.98 7.99 -1.75
CA THR A 216 -16.35 8.26 -2.21
C THR A 216 -16.69 7.46 -3.47
N GLU A 217 -17.98 7.18 -3.65
CA GLU A 217 -18.53 6.72 -4.92
C GLU A 217 -18.67 7.90 -5.89
N VAL A 218 -18.15 7.73 -7.10
CA VAL A 218 -18.19 8.75 -8.18
C VAL A 218 -19.26 8.41 -9.21
N ASN A 219 -19.41 7.12 -9.52
CA ASN A 219 -20.40 6.63 -10.47
C ASN A 219 -20.70 5.16 -10.18
N LYS A 220 -21.90 4.70 -10.51
CA LYS A 220 -22.30 3.30 -10.41
C LYS A 220 -23.32 2.92 -11.48
N THR A 221 -23.27 1.66 -11.89
CA THR A 221 -24.23 1.05 -12.81
C THR A 221 -24.79 -0.24 -12.19
N ALA A 222 -25.46 -1.05 -12.99
CA ALA A 222 -25.91 -2.37 -12.56
C ALA A 222 -24.76 -3.35 -12.29
N THR A 223 -23.62 -3.18 -12.98
CA THR A 223 -22.50 -4.14 -12.93
C THR A 223 -21.13 -3.50 -12.67
N THR A 224 -21.09 -2.18 -12.46
CA THR A 224 -19.86 -1.43 -12.22
C THR A 224 -20.02 -0.41 -11.10
N ILE A 225 -18.93 -0.15 -10.36
CA ILE A 225 -18.83 0.94 -9.38
C ILE A 225 -17.49 1.62 -9.58
N THR A 226 -17.48 2.95 -9.69
CA THR A 226 -16.29 3.78 -9.72
C THR A 226 -16.15 4.51 -8.40
N VAL A 227 -15.00 4.37 -7.75
CA VAL A 227 -14.68 5.03 -6.48
C VAL A 227 -13.44 5.92 -6.64
N SER A 228 -13.35 6.96 -5.81
CA SER A 228 -12.18 7.83 -5.73
C SER A 228 -11.81 8.16 -4.30
N TRP A 229 -10.55 8.53 -4.05
CA TRP A 229 -10.04 8.95 -2.76
C TRP A 229 -9.03 10.09 -2.90
N THR A 230 -8.59 10.66 -1.78
CA THR A 230 -7.48 11.63 -1.77
C THR A 230 -6.16 10.89 -1.98
N ALA A 231 -5.41 11.28 -3.02
CA ALA A 231 -4.06 10.77 -3.26
C ALA A 231 -3.13 11.08 -2.08
N LEU A 232 -2.20 10.16 -1.79
CA LEU A 232 -1.10 10.40 -0.85
C LEU A 232 0.13 10.86 -1.62
N ASP A 233 1.00 11.57 -0.93
CA ASP A 233 2.29 11.98 -1.49
C ASP A 233 3.14 10.77 -1.84
N SER A 234 4.01 10.91 -2.85
CA SER A 234 4.89 9.83 -3.31
C SER A 234 5.94 9.41 -2.27
N SER A 235 6.11 10.16 -1.18
CA SER A 235 6.92 9.76 -0.03
C SER A 235 6.21 8.79 0.90
N ASP A 236 4.87 8.78 0.86
CA ASP A 236 4.02 8.14 1.86
C ASP A 236 3.31 6.90 1.31
N ALA A 237 3.21 6.78 -0.01
CA ALA A 237 2.64 5.63 -0.70
C ALA A 237 3.29 5.43 -2.07
N ASP A 238 3.39 4.17 -2.50
CA ASP A 238 3.77 3.76 -3.85
C ASP A 238 2.54 3.43 -4.71
N GLY A 239 1.39 3.14 -4.08
CA GLY A 239 0.12 2.86 -4.72
C GLY A 239 -0.98 2.47 -3.73
N TYR A 240 -2.02 1.82 -4.24
CA TYR A 240 -3.20 1.40 -3.47
C TYR A 240 -3.59 -0.05 -3.71
N VAL A 241 -4.24 -0.67 -2.73
CA VAL A 241 -4.94 -1.95 -2.88
C VAL A 241 -6.39 -1.77 -2.50
N VAL A 242 -7.27 -2.22 -3.38
CA VAL A 242 -8.72 -2.09 -3.29
C VAL A 242 -9.29 -3.49 -3.12
N ASN A 243 -9.87 -3.78 -1.96
CA ASN A 243 -10.55 -5.04 -1.67
C ASN A 243 -12.06 -4.81 -1.66
N VAL A 244 -12.79 -5.59 -2.43
CA VAL A 244 -14.24 -5.53 -2.58
C VAL A 244 -14.83 -6.81 -2.02
N THR A 245 -15.70 -6.67 -1.03
CA THR A 245 -16.45 -7.78 -0.46
C THR A 245 -17.94 -7.56 -0.64
N SER A 246 -18.71 -8.64 -0.73
CA SER A 246 -20.16 -8.63 -0.53
C SER A 246 -20.48 -9.27 0.83
N ASP A 247 -21.75 -9.27 1.23
CA ASP A 247 -22.18 -9.77 2.55
C ASP A 247 -21.67 -11.19 2.89
N THR A 248 -21.44 -12.04 1.89
CA THR A 248 -21.00 -13.42 2.09
C THR A 248 -19.55 -13.71 1.72
N ASP A 249 -18.89 -12.92 0.87
CA ASP A 249 -17.65 -13.32 0.21
C ASP A 249 -16.75 -12.15 -0.23
N THR A 250 -15.45 -12.45 -0.41
CA THR A 250 -14.51 -11.56 -1.11
C THR A 250 -14.72 -11.69 -2.61
N VAL A 251 -14.96 -10.57 -3.29
CA VAL A 251 -15.36 -10.53 -4.70
C VAL A 251 -14.15 -10.30 -5.59
N GLN A 252 -13.34 -9.29 -5.26
CA GLN A 252 -12.13 -8.95 -6.00
C GLN A 252 -11.17 -8.13 -5.15
N THR A 253 -9.87 -8.33 -5.36
CA THR A 253 -8.80 -7.50 -4.80
C THR A 253 -7.94 -6.99 -5.95
N VAL A 254 -7.74 -5.68 -6.03
CA VAL A 254 -7.03 -5.05 -7.15
C VAL A 254 -5.92 -4.15 -6.60
N GLN A 255 -4.71 -4.32 -7.14
CA GLN A 255 -3.59 -3.42 -6.89
C GLN A 255 -3.58 -2.31 -7.95
N VAL A 256 -3.44 -1.07 -7.49
CA VAL A 256 -3.33 0.15 -8.29
C VAL A 256 -1.93 0.71 -8.06
N GLU A 257 -1.09 0.72 -9.11
CA GLU A 257 0.26 1.27 -9.04
C GLU A 257 0.25 2.79 -9.21
N GLY A 258 1.16 3.48 -8.49
CA GLY A 258 1.33 4.92 -8.55
C GLY A 258 0.51 5.66 -7.49
N SER A 259 1.19 6.45 -6.67
CA SER A 259 0.59 7.23 -5.59
C SER A 259 -0.41 8.29 -6.08
N SER A 260 -0.26 8.76 -7.31
CA SER A 260 -1.18 9.72 -7.94
C SER A 260 -2.47 9.08 -8.46
N ASN A 261 -2.53 7.75 -8.59
CA ASN A 261 -3.70 7.05 -9.13
C ASN A 261 -4.73 6.84 -8.01
N ASN A 262 -5.70 7.76 -7.95
CA ASN A 262 -6.63 7.87 -6.83
C ASN A 262 -8.09 7.51 -7.15
N SER A 263 -8.31 6.78 -8.23
CA SER A 263 -9.63 6.35 -8.69
C SER A 263 -9.54 5.00 -9.38
N ILE A 264 -10.58 4.18 -9.24
CA ILE A 264 -10.70 2.88 -9.91
C ILE A 264 -12.16 2.59 -10.27
N THR A 265 -12.36 1.95 -11.42
CA THR A 265 -13.65 1.35 -11.81
C THR A 265 -13.62 -0.15 -11.59
N LEU A 266 -14.45 -0.61 -10.67
CA LEU A 266 -14.72 -2.00 -10.35
C LEU A 266 -15.77 -2.54 -11.33
N ASN A 267 -15.47 -3.65 -11.99
CA ASN A 267 -16.33 -4.26 -13.00
C ASN A 267 -16.80 -5.65 -12.57
N GLY A 268 -17.77 -6.22 -13.29
CA GLY A 268 -18.22 -7.60 -13.08
C GLY A 268 -19.02 -7.79 -11.79
N LEU A 269 -19.62 -6.72 -11.29
CA LEU A 269 -20.47 -6.77 -10.09
C LEU A 269 -21.86 -7.29 -10.44
N LYS A 270 -22.55 -7.84 -9.43
CA LYS A 270 -23.95 -8.25 -9.53
C LYS A 270 -24.83 -7.03 -9.29
N GLU A 271 -25.98 -7.03 -9.96
CA GLU A 271 -27.02 -6.02 -9.79
C GLU A 271 -27.67 -6.06 -8.40
N LEU A 272 -28.23 -4.93 -7.97
CA LEU A 272 -28.92 -4.76 -6.67
C LEU A 272 -28.17 -5.30 -5.44
N THR A 273 -26.84 -5.41 -5.53
CA THR A 273 -26.00 -6.05 -4.53
C THR A 273 -25.20 -4.99 -3.78
N SER A 274 -25.19 -5.09 -2.46
CA SER A 274 -24.39 -4.23 -1.59
C SER A 274 -22.95 -4.75 -1.53
N TYR A 275 -22.01 -3.85 -1.80
CA TYR A 275 -20.57 -4.11 -1.72
C TYR A 275 -19.94 -3.23 -0.66
N SER A 276 -19.01 -3.80 0.10
CA SER A 276 -18.08 -3.09 0.96
C SER A 276 -16.76 -2.94 0.22
N ILE A 277 -16.35 -1.70 -0.03
CA ILE A 277 -15.14 -1.36 -0.79
C ILE A 277 -14.14 -0.78 0.20
N MET A 278 -13.04 -1.51 0.39
CA MET A 278 -11.93 -1.15 1.27
C MET A 278 -10.72 -0.72 0.44
N VAL A 279 -10.11 0.42 0.77
CA VAL A 279 -8.90 0.93 0.11
C VAL A 279 -7.78 1.11 1.14
N ARG A 280 -6.60 0.57 0.83
CA ARG A 280 -5.36 0.72 1.60
C ARG A 280 -4.29 1.32 0.72
N ALA A 281 -3.49 2.23 1.24
CA ALA A 281 -2.23 2.61 0.59
C ALA A 281 -1.17 1.52 0.86
N TYR A 282 -0.13 1.45 0.02
CA TYR A 282 1.03 0.59 0.30
C TYR A 282 2.38 1.24 0.01
N GLN A 283 3.41 0.71 0.67
CA GLN A 283 4.82 0.83 0.31
C GLN A 283 5.44 -0.58 0.31
N GLN A 284 6.38 -0.88 1.21
CA GLN A 284 6.85 -2.26 1.40
C GLN A 284 5.79 -3.14 2.07
N LEU A 285 4.86 -2.54 2.83
CA LEU A 285 3.70 -3.20 3.42
C LEU A 285 2.43 -2.33 3.25
N LEU A 286 1.27 -2.94 3.46
CA LEU A 286 -0.05 -2.29 3.46
C LEU A 286 -0.21 -1.39 4.69
N GLY A 287 -0.82 -0.23 4.50
CA GLY A 287 -1.22 0.64 5.59
C GLY A 287 -2.63 0.37 6.13
N PRO A 288 -3.13 1.30 6.97
CA PRO A 288 -4.50 1.30 7.44
C PRO A 288 -5.53 1.44 6.30
N ALA A 289 -6.76 1.01 6.57
CA ALA A 289 -7.84 0.95 5.58
C ALA A 289 -8.89 2.04 5.75
N SER A 290 -9.45 2.47 4.62
CA SER A 290 -10.71 3.23 4.53
C SER A 290 -11.77 2.38 3.83
N THR A 291 -13.02 2.45 4.30
CA THR A 291 -14.10 1.60 3.80
C THR A 291 -15.36 2.40 3.51
N ILE A 292 -16.05 2.06 2.41
CA ILE A 292 -17.40 2.54 2.09
C ILE A 292 -18.32 1.38 1.70
N SER A 293 -19.62 1.55 1.86
CA SER A 293 -20.63 0.61 1.38
C SER A 293 -21.41 1.22 0.23
N VAL A 294 -21.51 0.50 -0.89
CA VAL A 294 -22.19 0.96 -2.11
C VAL A 294 -23.03 -0.17 -2.68
N GLN A 295 -24.28 0.11 -3.01
CA GLN A 295 -25.18 -0.83 -3.70
C GLN A 295 -25.25 -0.52 -5.19
N THR A 296 -25.09 -1.55 -6.02
CA THR A 296 -25.27 -1.48 -7.49
C THR A 296 -26.74 -1.28 -7.87
N LEU A 297 -26.96 -0.77 -9.08
CA LEU A 297 -28.30 -0.52 -9.61
C LEU A 297 -28.94 -1.82 -10.15
N PRO A 298 -30.26 -1.86 -10.41
CA PRO A 298 -30.88 -2.94 -11.17
C PRO A 298 -30.49 -2.88 -12.66
N VAL A 299 -30.40 -4.04 -13.33
CA VAL A 299 -30.30 -4.09 -14.80
C VAL A 299 -31.62 -3.61 -15.38
N ILE A 300 -31.53 -2.55 -16.17
CA ILE A 300 -32.64 -2.09 -16.99
C ILE A 300 -32.70 -2.98 -18.23
N ASN A 301 -33.33 -4.15 -18.11
CA ASN A 301 -33.63 -4.99 -19.25
C ASN A 301 -34.71 -4.30 -20.08
N THR A 302 -34.29 -3.69 -21.19
CA THR A 302 -35.17 -3.17 -22.24
C THR A 302 -36.32 -2.30 -21.74
N ILE A 303 -36.11 -0.99 -21.66
CA ILE A 303 -37.28 -0.13 -21.79
C ILE A 303 -37.55 -0.01 -23.29
N ASN A 304 -38.35 -0.92 -23.81
CA ASN A 304 -39.02 -0.72 -25.09
C ASN A 304 -40.07 0.38 -24.87
N TRP A 305 -39.62 1.63 -24.68
CA TRP A 305 -40.53 2.76 -24.60
C TRP A 305 -41.11 3.01 -25.99
N THR A 306 -42.28 2.47 -26.28
CA THR A 306 -43.25 3.29 -27.00
C THR A 306 -43.72 4.37 -26.02
N LEU A 307 -42.94 5.45 -25.88
CA LEU A 307 -43.32 6.59 -25.04
C LEU A 307 -44.70 7.10 -25.46
N VAL A 308 -45.05 7.06 -26.75
CA VAL A 308 -46.42 7.24 -27.23
C VAL A 308 -47.02 5.89 -27.56
N SER A 309 -48.05 5.48 -26.81
CA SER A 309 -48.72 4.20 -26.98
C SER A 309 -49.86 4.28 -28.01
N SER A 310 -50.56 5.41 -28.08
CA SER A 310 -51.58 5.65 -29.11
C SER A 310 -51.86 7.14 -29.32
N ILE A 311 -52.30 7.47 -30.54
CA ILE A 311 -52.83 8.78 -30.90
C ILE A 311 -54.23 8.54 -31.48
N THR A 312 -55.24 9.07 -30.81
CA THR A 312 -56.64 8.92 -31.23
C THR A 312 -57.23 10.29 -31.51
N GLN A 313 -57.72 10.50 -32.73
CA GLN A 313 -58.51 11.68 -33.05
C GLN A 313 -59.94 11.48 -32.52
N LEU A 314 -60.39 12.36 -31.61
CA LEU A 314 -61.75 12.31 -31.04
C LEU A 314 -62.74 13.10 -31.91
N ASN A 315 -62.29 14.20 -32.50
CA ASN A 315 -63.02 15.01 -33.48
C ASN A 315 -62.05 15.90 -34.27
N ASN A 316 -62.59 16.74 -35.17
CA ASN A 316 -61.80 17.63 -36.04
C ASN A 316 -60.92 18.65 -35.28
N THR A 317 -61.16 18.86 -33.98
CA THR A 317 -60.47 19.85 -33.14
C THR A 317 -59.82 19.23 -31.90
N GLN A 318 -59.83 17.90 -31.74
CA GLN A 318 -59.39 17.26 -30.50
C GLN A 318 -58.67 15.94 -30.76
N TYR A 319 -57.45 15.86 -30.25
CA TYR A 319 -56.63 14.65 -30.24
C TYR A 319 -56.38 14.20 -28.80
N ARG A 320 -56.39 12.89 -28.60
CA ARG A 320 -56.02 12.21 -27.36
C ARG A 320 -54.70 11.47 -27.59
N ILE A 321 -53.69 11.80 -26.81
CA ILE A 321 -52.38 11.15 -26.85
C ILE A 321 -52.20 10.39 -25.53
N ASP A 322 -51.88 9.10 -25.65
CA ASP A 322 -51.58 8.24 -24.51
C ASP A 322 -50.10 7.87 -24.48
N CYS A 323 -49.53 7.91 -23.28
CA CYS A 323 -48.15 7.55 -23.00
C CYS A 323 -48.09 6.62 -21.80
N LEU A 324 -47.35 5.50 -21.94
CA LEU A 324 -47.21 4.52 -20.87
C LEU A 324 -45.97 4.82 -20.04
N THR A 325 -46.11 4.78 -18.71
CA THR A 325 -44.98 4.82 -17.76
C THR A 325 -45.03 3.65 -16.80
N THR A 326 -43.86 3.26 -16.30
CA THR A 326 -43.73 2.23 -15.26
C THR A 326 -43.96 2.83 -13.87
N THR A 327 -44.15 1.98 -12.85
CA THR A 327 -44.32 2.40 -11.45
C THR A 327 -43.11 3.08 -10.84
N ASP A 328 -41.93 2.93 -11.45
CA ASP A 328 -40.70 3.55 -10.95
C ASP A 328 -40.62 5.04 -11.28
N ILE A 329 -41.63 5.57 -11.97
CA ILE A 329 -41.78 6.97 -12.35
C ILE A 329 -43.06 7.46 -11.72
N ASN A 330 -42.97 8.50 -10.89
CA ASN A 330 -44.16 9.10 -10.30
C ASN A 330 -44.89 9.94 -11.37
N PRO A 331 -46.08 9.53 -11.84
CA PRO A 331 -46.77 10.22 -12.93
C PRO A 331 -47.22 11.65 -12.56
N SER A 332 -47.18 12.02 -11.28
CA SER A 332 -47.56 13.36 -10.80
C SER A 332 -46.40 14.35 -10.72
N THR A 333 -45.16 13.88 -10.57
CA THR A 333 -43.98 14.75 -10.37
C THR A 333 -42.93 14.58 -11.45
N ASP A 334 -42.86 13.40 -12.06
CA ASP A 334 -41.77 12.99 -12.93
C ASP A 334 -42.20 12.95 -14.40
N VAL A 335 -43.42 13.37 -14.70
CA VAL A 335 -44.00 13.37 -16.05
C VAL A 335 -44.54 14.75 -16.38
N TYR A 336 -44.20 15.26 -17.55
CA TYR A 336 -44.76 16.50 -18.06
C TYR A 336 -44.79 16.54 -19.59
N TRP A 337 -45.62 17.44 -20.12
CA TRP A 337 -45.83 17.58 -21.56
C TRP A 337 -45.39 18.95 -22.03
N LEU A 338 -44.82 19.03 -23.23
CA LEU A 338 -44.59 20.28 -23.95
C LEU A 338 -45.50 20.32 -25.17
N VAL A 339 -46.37 21.33 -25.28
CA VAL A 339 -47.16 21.59 -26.48
C VAL A 339 -46.62 22.86 -27.13
N ASN A 340 -46.06 22.75 -28.33
CA ASN A 340 -45.31 23.80 -29.02
C ASN A 340 -44.22 24.44 -28.12
N GLY A 341 -43.54 23.61 -27.32
CA GLY A 341 -42.50 24.05 -26.38
C GLY A 341 -43.02 24.62 -25.05
N VAL A 342 -44.34 24.76 -24.87
CA VAL A 342 -44.94 25.26 -23.63
C VAL A 342 -45.29 24.10 -22.71
N MET A 343 -44.79 24.13 -21.47
CA MET A 343 -45.10 23.13 -20.45
C MET A 343 -46.59 23.11 -20.11
N LYS A 344 -47.17 21.91 -20.11
CA LYS A 344 -48.55 21.65 -19.69
C LYS A 344 -48.53 20.67 -18.52
N SER A 345 -49.12 21.09 -17.41
CA SER A 345 -49.25 20.31 -16.17
C SER A 345 -50.52 19.44 -16.11
N ASN A 346 -51.33 19.45 -17.16
CA ASN A 346 -52.67 18.84 -17.17
C ASN A 346 -52.68 17.46 -17.83
N SER A 347 -51.98 16.49 -17.23
CA SER A 347 -52.09 15.08 -17.60
C SER A 347 -52.97 14.33 -16.63
N MET A 348 -53.96 13.61 -17.15
CA MET A 348 -54.70 12.63 -16.36
C MET A 348 -53.94 11.30 -16.42
N TYR A 349 -53.66 10.69 -15.29
CA TYR A 349 -53.05 9.36 -15.22
C TYR A 349 -54.01 8.34 -14.62
N THR A 350 -54.05 7.15 -15.19
CA THR A 350 -54.82 6.01 -14.68
C THR A 350 -53.93 4.79 -14.58
N SER A 351 -53.95 4.07 -13.46
CA SER A 351 -53.29 2.76 -13.36
C SER A 351 -53.97 1.79 -14.32
N ILE A 352 -53.17 1.14 -15.17
CA ILE A 352 -53.63 0.05 -16.06
C ILE A 352 -53.53 -1.29 -15.32
N ASP A 353 -52.44 -1.49 -14.57
CA ASP A 353 -52.18 -2.67 -13.74
C ASP A 353 -51.17 -2.29 -12.62
N VAL A 354 -50.77 -3.26 -11.79
CA VAL A 354 -49.85 -3.09 -10.65
C VAL A 354 -48.54 -2.38 -11.02
N LEU A 355 -48.10 -2.45 -12.28
CA LEU A 355 -46.78 -1.97 -12.73
C LEU A 355 -46.80 -0.84 -13.77
N THR A 356 -47.97 -0.40 -14.25
CA THR A 356 -48.06 0.54 -15.38
C THR A 356 -49.14 1.60 -15.23
N TYR A 357 -48.81 2.83 -15.59
CA TYR A 357 -49.72 3.97 -15.69
C TYR A 357 -49.93 4.37 -17.16
N ASN A 358 -51.18 4.74 -17.49
CA ASN A 358 -51.50 5.47 -18.73
C ASN A 358 -51.56 6.96 -18.43
N ASN A 359 -50.73 7.75 -19.09
CA ASN A 359 -50.74 9.22 -19.01
C ASN A 359 -51.40 9.75 -20.29
N THR A 360 -52.52 10.46 -20.13
CA THR A 360 -53.27 11.01 -21.25
C THR A 360 -53.15 12.54 -21.29
N LEU A 361 -52.88 13.07 -22.49
CA LEU A 361 -53.02 14.49 -22.81
C LEU A 361 -54.08 14.71 -23.89
N LEU A 362 -54.94 15.70 -23.66
CA LEU A 362 -55.88 16.20 -24.66
C LEU A 362 -55.29 17.46 -25.32
N VAL A 363 -55.18 17.44 -26.63
CA VAL A 363 -54.63 18.55 -27.43
C VAL A 363 -55.68 19.05 -28.40
N TYR A 364 -55.83 20.37 -28.48
CA TYR A 364 -56.75 21.05 -29.37
C TYR A 364 -55.97 21.89 -30.39
N PRO A 365 -55.60 21.30 -31.55
CA PRO A 365 -54.94 22.06 -32.61
C PRO A 365 -55.91 23.09 -33.22
N ASP A 366 -55.37 24.25 -33.61
CA ASP A 366 -56.13 25.33 -34.23
C ASP A 366 -56.66 24.88 -35.60
N PRO A 367 -57.97 25.08 -35.92
CA PRO A 367 -58.54 24.75 -37.23
C PRO A 367 -57.90 25.49 -38.42
N LEU A 368 -57.06 26.50 -38.19
CA LEU A 368 -56.36 27.26 -39.24
C LEU A 368 -55.19 26.52 -39.91
N GLY A 369 -54.95 25.25 -39.58
CA GLY A 369 -54.00 24.39 -40.31
C GLY A 369 -52.57 24.41 -39.78
N GLU A 370 -52.31 25.02 -38.62
CA GLU A 370 -50.98 24.96 -38.00
C GLU A 370 -50.70 23.58 -37.39
N SER A 371 -49.49 23.06 -37.64
CA SER A 371 -49.03 21.81 -37.02
C SER A 371 -48.70 22.04 -35.54
N VAL A 372 -49.16 21.14 -34.67
CA VAL A 372 -48.85 21.18 -33.23
C VAL A 372 -47.82 20.10 -32.90
N ASN A 373 -46.69 20.52 -32.35
CA ASN A 373 -45.66 19.62 -31.83
C ASN A 373 -45.94 19.32 -30.35
N VAL A 374 -46.17 18.05 -30.04
CA VAL A 374 -46.39 17.57 -28.68
C VAL A 374 -45.20 16.70 -28.28
N THR A 375 -44.53 17.06 -27.18
CA THR A 375 -43.43 16.27 -26.61
C THR A 375 -43.83 15.77 -25.24
N TYR A 376 -43.77 14.45 -25.06
CA TYR A 376 -43.90 13.80 -23.77
C TYR A 376 -42.52 13.67 -23.13
N ILE A 377 -42.39 14.00 -21.84
CA ILE A 377 -41.14 13.89 -21.09
C ILE A 377 -41.39 13.15 -19.78
N ALA A 378 -40.57 12.13 -19.51
CA ALA A 378 -40.55 11.38 -18.27
C ALA A 378 -39.15 11.41 -17.64
N MET A 379 -39.07 11.64 -16.34
CA MET A 379 -37.84 11.66 -15.57
C MET A 379 -37.67 10.33 -14.83
N PHE A 380 -36.50 9.71 -14.95
CA PHE A 380 -36.16 8.52 -14.19
C PHE A 380 -34.71 8.58 -13.73
N GLY A 381 -34.47 8.48 -12.42
CA GLY A 381 -33.12 8.54 -11.85
C GLY A 381 -32.33 9.81 -12.18
N GLY A 382 -33.01 10.94 -12.42
CA GLY A 382 -32.38 12.22 -12.79
C GLY A 382 -32.08 12.39 -14.29
N VAL A 383 -32.47 11.43 -15.14
CA VAL A 383 -32.33 11.50 -16.60
C VAL A 383 -33.70 11.72 -17.24
N ASN A 384 -33.79 12.64 -18.21
CA ASN A 384 -35.01 12.96 -18.95
C ASN A 384 -35.11 12.12 -20.23
N TYR A 385 -36.21 11.40 -20.38
CA TYR A 385 -36.58 10.67 -21.59
C TYR A 385 -37.70 11.42 -22.30
N SER A 386 -37.59 11.62 -23.61
CA SER A 386 -38.61 12.36 -24.35
C SER A 386 -38.96 11.75 -25.69
N GLN A 387 -40.22 11.94 -26.12
CA GLN A 387 -40.70 11.57 -27.44
C GLN A 387 -41.62 12.67 -27.96
N SER A 388 -41.38 13.09 -29.20
CA SER A 388 -42.18 14.12 -29.87
C SER A 388 -43.06 13.53 -30.96
N VAL A 389 -44.24 14.11 -31.15
CA VAL A 389 -45.22 13.81 -32.20
C VAL A 389 -45.72 15.12 -32.79
N ILE A 390 -45.77 15.20 -34.12
CA ILE A 390 -46.32 16.35 -34.84
C ILE A 390 -47.73 16.01 -35.31
N LEU A 391 -48.73 16.71 -34.77
CA LEU A 391 -50.10 16.64 -35.22
C LEU A 391 -50.30 17.68 -36.33
N HIS A 392 -50.75 17.26 -37.50
CA HIS A 392 -51.08 18.18 -38.60
C HIS A 392 -52.55 18.58 -38.52
N GLY A 393 -52.84 19.88 -38.62
CA GLY A 393 -54.21 20.36 -38.80
C GLY A 393 -54.78 19.85 -40.12
N MET A 394 -56.03 19.37 -40.09
CA MET A 394 -56.72 18.91 -41.30
C MET A 394 -57.20 20.16 -42.07
N ILE A 395 -56.68 20.40 -43.27
CA ILE A 395 -57.22 21.41 -44.19
C ILE A 395 -58.57 20.89 -44.66
N ILE A 396 -59.67 21.48 -44.17
CA ILE A 396 -61.00 21.25 -44.73
C ILE A 396 -61.03 21.99 -46.07
N LEU A 397 -61.04 21.25 -47.17
CA LEU A 397 -61.32 21.74 -48.52
C LEU A 397 -62.81 21.64 -48.82
#